data_AF-A0A667YJF1-F1
#
_entry.id   AF-A0A667YJF1-F1
#
_cell.length_a   1.000
_cell.length_b   1.000
_cell.length_c   1.000
_cell.angle_alpha   90.00
_cell.angle_beta   90.00
_cell.angle_gamma   90.00
#
_symmetry.space_group_name_H-M   'P 1'
#
loop_
_entity.id
_entity.type
_entity.pdbx_description
1 polymer ?
#
loop_
_entity_poly.entity_id
_entity_poly.type
_entity_poly.pdbx_seq_one_letter_code
_entity_poly.pdbx_strand_id
1 'polypeptide(L)'
;MSYMSPVWRCCLQQMTRAPNCFIKVQQRLNSQGPSSSLLSRPPPTSRLQTLRTASWPASRLCHNQHNTSKEGDRKHTQEGFRMSALVQAPKPALYLGFSGLIPFLSAPLLMAVTQSFYPDVAFAQVVYGASIVSFLGGARWGFALPDGSPAKPDWMNLGNSVVPSLLAWLALLCRDNVAEGAFVVIMGLGLSLHYDLTLLPGYPAWFKAMRTVLTLVATFSLVATLALKKFCPEKQIKELQK
;
A
#
# COMPACT_ATOMS: atom_id res chain seq x y z
N MET A 1 -9.73 -21.63 -27.18
CA MET A 1 -11.07 -21.38 -26.62
C MET A 1 -11.01 -21.63 -25.12
N SER A 2 -10.66 -20.60 -24.36
CA SER A 2 -10.35 -20.73 -22.93
C SER A 2 -11.61 -20.49 -22.09
N TYR A 3 -11.97 -21.47 -21.25
CA TYR A 3 -13.13 -21.42 -20.38
C TYR A 3 -12.97 -20.32 -19.31
N MET A 4 -13.64 -19.18 -19.50
CA MET A 4 -13.81 -18.19 -18.44
C MET A 4 -14.68 -18.78 -17.30
N SER A 5 -14.09 -18.83 -16.09
CA SER A 5 -14.79 -19.25 -14.86
C SER A 5 -16.04 -18.38 -14.59
N PRO A 6 -17.16 -18.93 -14.10
CA PRO A 6 -18.46 -18.23 -13.97
C PRO A 6 -18.43 -16.97 -13.09
N VAL A 7 -17.47 -16.87 -12.16
CA VAL A 7 -17.26 -15.68 -11.32
C VAL A 7 -16.90 -14.45 -12.15
N TRP A 8 -16.15 -14.62 -13.24
CA TRP A 8 -15.78 -13.52 -14.14
C TRP A 8 -16.93 -13.07 -15.03
N ARG A 9 -17.89 -13.96 -15.35
CA ARG A 9 -19.12 -13.58 -16.06
C ARG A 9 -19.99 -12.67 -15.21
N CYS A 10 -20.17 -12.99 -13.92
CA CYS A 10 -20.91 -12.14 -12.99
C CYS A 10 -20.28 -10.76 -12.83
N CYS A 11 -18.95 -10.70 -12.67
CA CYS A 11 -18.24 -9.44 -12.50
C CYS A 11 -18.29 -8.55 -13.77
N LEU A 12 -18.20 -9.15 -14.96
CA LEU A 12 -18.37 -8.43 -16.23
C LEU A 12 -19.83 -7.94 -16.44
N GLN A 13 -20.81 -8.74 -16.03
CA GLN A 13 -22.23 -8.37 -16.08
C GLN A 13 -22.59 -7.26 -15.08
N GLN A 14 -21.89 -7.18 -13.93
CA GLN A 14 -22.07 -6.08 -12.99
C GLN A 14 -21.41 -4.78 -13.47
N MET A 15 -20.25 -4.85 -14.12
CA MET A 15 -19.60 -3.67 -14.72
C MET A 15 -20.39 -3.07 -15.90
N THR A 16 -21.11 -3.89 -16.67
CA THR A 16 -21.93 -3.42 -17.81
C THR A 16 -23.29 -2.84 -17.40
N ARG A 17 -23.69 -2.93 -16.12
CA ARG A 17 -25.02 -2.52 -15.65
C ARG A 17 -25.07 -1.22 -14.85
N ALA A 18 -23.98 -0.46 -14.75
CA ALA A 18 -24.00 0.88 -14.16
C ALA A 18 -24.37 1.93 -15.24
N PRO A 19 -25.56 2.56 -15.20
CA PRO A 19 -25.89 3.62 -16.12
C PRO A 19 -25.36 4.97 -15.60
N ASN A 20 -24.54 5.63 -16.42
CA ASN A 20 -24.47 7.08 -16.62
C ASN A 20 -24.62 8.03 -15.41
N CYS A 21 -23.70 7.98 -14.45
CA CYS A 21 -23.48 9.08 -13.50
C CYS A 21 -22.12 9.77 -13.73
N PHE A 22 -21.79 10.06 -15.00
CA PHE A 22 -20.52 10.73 -15.32
C PHE A 22 -20.59 11.82 -16.41
N ILE A 23 -21.78 12.16 -16.94
CA ILE A 23 -21.91 13.16 -18.02
C ILE A 23 -22.46 14.52 -17.57
N LYS A 24 -22.93 14.67 -16.32
CA LYS A 24 -23.63 15.92 -15.92
C LYS A 24 -22.75 17.04 -15.33
N VAL A 25 -21.44 16.85 -15.21
CA VAL A 25 -20.53 17.89 -14.68
C VAL A 25 -19.81 18.67 -15.80
N GLN A 26 -19.73 18.13 -17.01
CA GLN A 26 -18.96 18.75 -18.12
C GLN A 26 -19.76 19.76 -18.96
N GLN A 27 -21.09 19.83 -18.84
CA GLN A 27 -21.95 20.60 -19.77
C GLN A 27 -22.33 22.01 -19.31
N ARG A 28 -21.81 22.52 -18.20
CA ARG A 28 -22.19 23.86 -17.68
C ARG A 28 -21.14 24.97 -17.89
N LEU A 29 -20.22 24.79 -18.85
CA LEU A 29 -19.15 25.76 -19.14
C LEU A 29 -19.06 26.23 -20.59
N ASN A 30 -20.01 25.89 -21.47
CA ASN A 30 -19.93 26.29 -22.88
C ASN A 30 -21.27 26.78 -23.46
N SER A 31 -21.58 28.06 -23.23
CA SER A 31 -22.44 28.95 -24.03
C SER A 31 -22.48 30.29 -23.26
N GLN A 32 -22.15 31.47 -23.75
CA GLN A 32 -22.31 32.10 -25.06
C GLN A 32 -21.29 33.25 -25.21
N GLY A 33 -20.88 33.54 -26.45
CA GLY A 33 -20.21 34.79 -26.82
C GLY A 33 -21.20 35.93 -27.15
N PRO A 34 -20.78 37.01 -27.84
CA PRO A 34 -20.45 38.31 -27.25
C PRO A 34 -21.44 39.42 -27.64
N SER A 35 -21.45 40.54 -26.90
CA SER A 35 -21.82 41.88 -27.40
C SER A 35 -21.39 42.99 -26.44
N SER A 36 -20.78 44.02 -27.00
CA SER A 36 -20.21 45.22 -26.40
C SER A 36 -21.25 46.24 -25.93
N SER A 37 -20.98 46.95 -24.82
CA SER A 37 -21.00 48.43 -24.72
C SER A 37 -20.89 48.90 -23.25
N LEU A 38 -20.62 50.20 -23.10
CA LEU A 38 -19.88 50.88 -22.05
C LEU A 38 -20.65 51.20 -20.75
N LEU A 39 -19.84 51.47 -19.72
CA LEU A 39 -19.95 52.53 -18.70
C LEU A 39 -20.55 52.20 -17.32
N SER A 40 -19.75 52.60 -16.32
CA SER A 40 -20.12 53.13 -14.99
C SER A 40 -19.98 52.21 -13.77
N ARG A 41 -18.92 52.50 -12.99
CA ARG A 41 -18.69 52.17 -11.56
C ARG A 41 -19.85 52.72 -10.70
N PRO A 42 -20.18 52.15 -9.52
CA PRO A 42 -19.34 52.24 -8.31
C PRO A 42 -19.30 50.93 -7.47
N PRO A 43 -18.43 50.80 -6.44
CA PRO A 43 -18.25 49.56 -5.68
C PRO A 43 -19.18 49.49 -4.46
N PRO A 44 -19.52 48.26 -4.00
CA PRO A 44 -19.60 48.06 -2.55
C PRO A 44 -19.03 46.72 -2.06
N THR A 45 -18.28 46.83 -0.96
CA THR A 45 -18.14 45.86 0.14
C THR A 45 -17.67 44.44 -0.20
N SER A 46 -16.36 44.26 -0.11
CA SER A 46 -15.68 42.96 0.02
C SER A 46 -16.12 42.22 1.28
N ARG A 47 -17.03 41.26 1.12
CA ARG A 47 -17.35 40.24 2.13
C ARG A 47 -16.30 39.13 2.02
N LEU A 48 -15.15 39.31 2.66
CA LEU A 48 -14.13 38.26 2.82
C LEU A 48 -14.67 37.20 3.79
N GLN A 49 -15.25 36.13 3.26
CA GLN A 49 -15.43 34.90 4.02
C GLN A 49 -14.06 34.24 4.16
N THR A 50 -13.49 34.40 5.36
CA THR A 50 -12.32 33.69 5.85
C THR A 50 -12.62 32.19 5.81
N LEU A 51 -12.16 31.52 4.75
CA LEU A 51 -11.99 30.07 4.77
C LEU A 51 -10.96 29.76 5.85
N ARG A 52 -11.47 29.31 7.00
CA ARG A 52 -10.69 28.79 8.12
C ARG A 52 -9.95 27.55 7.65
N THR A 53 -8.73 27.74 7.17
CA THR A 53 -7.76 26.65 7.03
C THR A 53 -7.53 26.05 8.41
N ALA A 54 -7.81 24.76 8.54
CA ALA A 54 -7.47 24.00 9.72
C ALA A 54 -5.94 23.94 9.82
N SER A 55 -5.36 24.89 10.55
CA SER A 55 -3.94 24.92 10.88
C SER A 55 -3.65 23.79 11.85
N TRP A 56 -2.97 22.75 11.39
CA TRP A 56 -2.33 21.78 12.27
C TRP A 56 -1.16 22.50 12.96
N PRO A 57 -1.09 22.54 14.31
CA PRO A 57 0.02 23.18 14.98
C PRO A 57 1.28 22.36 14.74
N ALA A 58 2.20 22.91 13.95
CA ALA A 58 3.58 22.47 13.89
C ALA A 58 4.21 22.70 15.27
N SER A 59 4.30 21.64 16.08
CA SER A 59 5.02 21.68 17.35
C SER A 59 6.51 21.84 17.06
N ARG A 60 6.97 23.08 17.28
CA ARG A 60 8.36 23.51 17.47
C ARG A 60 9.18 22.48 18.26
N LEU A 61 10.28 22.04 17.68
CA LEU A 61 11.46 21.58 18.43
C LEU A 61 12.71 22.18 17.77
N CYS A 62 13.08 23.37 18.24
CA CYS A 62 14.40 23.94 18.04
C CYS A 62 15.29 23.57 19.23
N HIS A 63 16.53 23.21 18.90
CA HIS A 63 17.75 23.45 19.66
C HIS A 63 17.78 23.10 21.16
N ASN A 64 18.54 22.05 21.48
CA ASN A 64 19.51 22.20 22.56
C ASN A 64 20.81 21.50 22.17
N GLN A 65 21.88 22.28 21.98
CA GLN A 65 23.23 21.82 21.77
C GLN A 65 23.98 22.05 23.08
N HIS A 66 24.51 20.99 23.68
CA HIS A 66 25.61 21.12 24.63
C HIS A 66 26.58 19.95 24.45
N ASN A 67 27.82 20.31 24.10
CA ASN A 67 28.96 19.42 24.01
C ASN A 67 29.34 18.89 25.40
N THR A 68 29.78 17.64 25.48
CA THR A 68 30.93 17.23 26.31
C THR A 68 31.48 15.89 25.82
N SER A 69 32.75 15.91 25.39
CA SER A 69 33.58 14.75 25.11
C SER A 69 33.83 13.91 26.36
N LYS A 70 33.90 12.57 26.23
CA LYS A 70 35.05 11.73 26.64
C LYS A 70 34.76 10.23 26.43
N GLU A 71 35.62 9.63 25.62
CA GLU A 71 36.37 8.38 25.82
C GLU A 71 35.72 7.19 26.53
N GLY A 72 35.73 6.03 25.85
CA GLY A 72 35.82 4.72 26.48
C GLY A 72 34.56 3.87 26.43
N ASP A 73 34.47 2.98 25.45
CA ASP A 73 34.44 1.52 25.68
C ASP A 73 34.17 0.81 24.34
N ARG A 74 35.04 -0.11 23.96
CA ARG A 74 34.84 -0.97 22.79
C ARG A 74 33.72 -1.94 23.12
N LYS A 75 32.51 -1.63 22.69
CA LYS A 75 31.46 -2.65 22.55
C LYS A 75 31.17 -2.86 21.08
N HIS A 76 31.68 -3.98 20.59
CA HIS A 76 31.20 -4.65 19.39
C HIS A 76 29.78 -5.20 19.69
N THR A 77 28.84 -4.31 20.01
CA THR A 77 27.42 -4.65 20.15
C THR A 77 26.86 -4.64 18.74
N GLN A 78 26.85 -5.83 18.17
CA GLN A 78 25.98 -6.22 17.06
C GLN A 78 24.71 -5.36 17.10
N GLU A 79 24.56 -4.49 16.11
CA GLU A 79 23.43 -3.59 15.96
C GLU A 79 22.15 -4.43 15.96
N GLY A 80 21.58 -4.60 17.15
CA GLY A 80 20.32 -5.31 17.34
C GLY A 80 19.30 -4.59 16.47
N PHE A 81 18.86 -5.29 15.43
CA PHE A 81 17.78 -4.88 14.54
C PHE A 81 16.73 -4.11 15.35
N ARG A 82 16.43 -2.87 14.94
CA ARG A 82 15.60 -1.80 15.55
C ARG A 82 14.19 -2.22 16.09
N MET A 83 14.03 -3.34 16.77
CA MET A 83 12.77 -3.80 17.36
C MET A 83 12.33 -2.87 18.49
N SER A 84 13.27 -2.25 19.21
CA SER A 84 12.98 -1.24 20.23
C SER A 84 12.29 0.01 19.66
N ALA A 85 12.47 0.32 18.37
CA ALA A 85 11.79 1.44 17.72
C ALA A 85 10.29 1.18 17.51
N LEU A 86 9.85 -0.08 17.48
CA LEU A 86 8.43 -0.43 17.34
C LEU A 86 7.59 0.01 18.54
N VAL A 87 8.19 0.03 19.73
CA VAL A 87 7.52 0.45 20.98
C VAL A 87 7.08 1.91 20.92
N GLN A 88 7.74 2.72 20.08
CA GLN A 88 7.41 4.13 19.89
C GLN A 88 6.31 4.36 18.83
N ALA A 89 5.88 3.31 18.13
CA ALA A 89 4.86 3.43 17.10
C ALA A 89 3.48 3.76 17.71
N PRO A 90 2.64 4.55 17.02
CA PRO A 90 1.26 4.75 17.42
C PRO A 90 0.52 3.40 17.51
N LYS A 91 -0.16 3.15 18.63
CA LYS A 91 -0.91 1.90 18.85
C LYS A 91 -1.85 1.53 17.69
N PRO A 92 -2.60 2.46 17.07
CA PRO A 92 -3.47 2.12 15.94
C PRO A 92 -2.69 1.57 14.74
N ALA A 93 -1.51 2.13 14.45
CA ALA A 93 -0.67 1.65 13.35
C ALA A 93 -0.20 0.23 13.60
N LEU A 94 0.23 -0.08 14.83
CA LEU A 94 0.64 -1.44 15.21
C LEU A 94 -0.52 -2.42 15.06
N TYR A 95 -1.68 -2.15 15.67
CA TYR A 95 -2.82 -3.07 15.59
C TYR A 95 -3.25 -3.31 14.14
N LEU A 96 -3.42 -2.25 13.35
CA LEU A 96 -3.84 -2.38 11.96
C LEU A 96 -2.79 -3.10 11.12
N GLY A 97 -1.51 -2.77 11.24
CA GLY A 97 -0.46 -3.41 10.46
C GLY A 97 -0.29 -4.89 10.78
N PHE A 98 -0.26 -5.26 12.07
CA PHE A 98 -0.15 -6.67 12.47
C PHE A 98 -1.43 -7.46 12.19
N SER A 99 -2.62 -6.85 12.30
CA SER A 99 -3.87 -7.50 11.87
C SER A 99 -3.87 -7.81 10.37
N GLY A 100 -3.20 -6.98 9.57
CA GLY A 100 -2.99 -7.21 8.15
C GLY A 100 -2.19 -8.48 7.83
N LEU A 101 -1.51 -9.11 8.79
CA LEU A 101 -0.80 -10.38 8.60
C LEU A 101 -1.71 -11.60 8.73
N ILE A 102 -2.92 -11.46 9.26
CA ILE A 102 -3.83 -12.58 9.52
C ILE A 102 -4.08 -13.39 8.24
N PRO A 103 -4.46 -12.79 7.09
CA PRO A 103 -4.70 -13.57 5.86
C PRO A 103 -3.43 -14.20 5.28
N PHE A 104 -2.26 -13.58 5.52
CA PHE A 104 -0.99 -14.16 5.10
C PHE A 104 -0.71 -15.45 5.86
N LEU A 105 -0.88 -15.46 7.18
CA LEU A 105 -0.54 -16.59 8.04
C LEU A 105 -1.60 -17.69 8.01
N SER A 106 -2.88 -17.32 7.85
CA SER A 106 -3.98 -18.28 7.87
C SER A 106 -3.89 -19.31 6.75
N ALA A 107 -3.45 -18.90 5.56
CA ALA A 107 -3.36 -19.77 4.39
C ALA A 107 -2.37 -20.95 4.56
N PRO A 108 -1.06 -20.72 4.82
CA PRO A 108 -0.12 -21.82 5.07
C PRO A 108 -0.42 -22.56 6.37
N LEU A 109 -0.96 -21.89 7.40
CA LEU A 109 -1.35 -22.58 8.64
C LEU A 109 -2.46 -23.61 8.37
N LEU A 110 -3.49 -23.24 7.61
CA LEU A 110 -4.56 -24.15 7.21
C LEU A 110 -4.01 -25.35 6.41
N MET A 111 -3.16 -25.10 5.42
CA MET A 111 -2.54 -26.15 4.61
C MET A 111 -1.62 -27.06 5.43
N ALA A 112 -0.89 -26.50 6.38
CA ALA A 112 -0.06 -27.27 7.30
C ALA A 112 -0.89 -28.13 8.24
N VAL A 113 -2.00 -27.63 8.79
CA VAL A 113 -2.86 -28.44 9.69
C VAL A 113 -3.56 -29.57 8.94
N THR A 114 -4.04 -29.30 7.73
CA THR A 114 -4.76 -30.28 6.90
C THR A 114 -3.84 -31.22 6.12
N GLN A 115 -2.52 -30.97 6.13
CA GLN A 115 -1.50 -31.69 5.35
C GLN A 115 -1.88 -31.79 3.85
N SER A 116 -2.61 -30.80 3.35
CA SER A 116 -3.17 -30.78 2.00
C SER A 116 -2.99 -29.40 1.38
N PHE A 117 -2.62 -29.37 0.10
CA PHE A 117 -2.45 -28.11 -0.61
C PHE A 117 -3.75 -27.70 -1.31
N TYR A 118 -4.24 -26.49 -1.02
CA TYR A 118 -5.47 -25.95 -1.63
C TYR A 118 -5.13 -24.78 -2.57
N PRO A 119 -5.17 -24.96 -3.90
CA PRO A 119 -4.75 -23.93 -4.85
C PRO A 119 -5.57 -22.64 -4.74
N ASP A 120 -6.87 -22.74 -4.48
CA ASP A 120 -7.77 -21.59 -4.29
C ASP A 120 -7.37 -20.75 -3.07
N VAL A 121 -6.95 -21.37 -1.97
CA VAL A 121 -6.50 -20.69 -0.74
C VAL A 121 -5.15 -20.00 -0.98
N ALA A 122 -4.20 -20.70 -1.63
CA ALA A 122 -2.92 -20.09 -1.97
C ALA A 122 -3.09 -18.93 -2.96
N PHE A 123 -4.01 -19.05 -3.92
CA PHE A 123 -4.34 -17.94 -4.82
C PHE A 123 -4.97 -16.77 -4.06
N ALA A 124 -5.88 -17.02 -3.12
CA ALA A 124 -6.44 -15.96 -2.26
C ALA A 124 -5.36 -15.22 -1.46
N GLN A 125 -4.36 -15.93 -0.96
CA GLN A 125 -3.20 -15.33 -0.29
C GLN A 125 -2.37 -14.44 -1.23
N VAL A 126 -2.16 -14.87 -2.49
CA VAL A 126 -1.50 -14.06 -3.53
C VAL A 126 -2.31 -12.81 -3.85
N VAL A 127 -3.63 -12.93 -4.02
CA VAL A 127 -4.54 -11.80 -4.29
C VAL A 127 -4.48 -10.78 -3.16
N TYR A 128 -4.51 -11.26 -1.91
CA TYR A 128 -4.37 -10.41 -0.75
C TYR A 128 -3.01 -9.71 -0.72
N GLY A 129 -1.93 -10.44 -0.98
CA GLY A 129 -0.59 -9.87 -1.05
C GLY A 129 -0.43 -8.82 -2.15
N ALA A 130 -0.98 -9.07 -3.34
CA ALA A 130 -1.02 -8.10 -4.43
C ALA A 130 -1.79 -6.82 -4.01
N SER A 131 -2.90 -6.97 -3.30
CA SER A 131 -3.67 -5.83 -2.78
C SER A 131 -2.84 -4.97 -1.82
N ILE A 132 -2.09 -5.59 -0.91
CA ILE A 132 -1.17 -4.90 -0.01
C ILE A 132 -0.08 -4.19 -0.80
N VAL A 133 0.60 -4.86 -1.74
CA VAL A 133 1.66 -4.26 -2.57
C VAL A 133 1.15 -3.02 -3.32
N SER A 134 -0.05 -3.07 -3.89
CA SER A 134 -0.66 -1.91 -4.55
C SER A 134 -0.96 -0.77 -3.56
N PHE A 135 -1.48 -1.10 -2.36
CA PHE A 135 -1.67 -0.11 -1.30
C PHE A 135 -0.35 0.56 -0.86
N LEU A 136 0.76 -0.20 -0.79
CA LEU A 136 2.07 0.37 -0.46
C LEU A 136 2.51 1.40 -1.51
N GLY A 137 2.28 1.10 -2.78
CA GLY A 137 2.47 2.05 -3.87
C GLY A 137 1.69 3.34 -3.62
N GLY A 138 0.37 3.24 -3.42
CA GLY A 138 -0.50 4.41 -3.22
C GLY A 138 -0.13 5.27 -2.00
N ALA A 139 0.32 4.66 -0.90
CA ALA A 139 0.71 5.38 0.33
C ALA A 139 1.81 6.43 0.09
N ARG A 140 2.68 6.21 -0.90
CA ARG A 140 3.78 7.11 -1.23
C ARG A 140 3.32 8.45 -1.83
N TRP A 141 2.16 8.48 -2.50
CA TRP A 141 1.54 9.74 -2.92
C TRP A 141 1.11 10.56 -1.70
N GLY A 142 0.53 9.90 -0.70
CA GLY A 142 0.13 10.54 0.56
C GLY A 142 1.30 11.16 1.32
N PHE A 143 2.51 10.61 1.20
CA PHE A 143 3.71 11.19 1.78
C PHE A 143 4.32 12.31 0.93
N ALA A 144 4.24 12.24 -0.41
CA ALA A 144 4.89 13.19 -1.30
C ALA A 144 4.08 14.47 -1.58
N LEU A 145 2.75 14.43 -1.42
CA LEU A 145 1.86 15.55 -1.73
C LEU A 145 1.88 16.73 -0.73
N PRO A 146 2.03 16.53 0.59
CA PRO A 146 2.03 17.65 1.54
C PRO A 146 3.18 18.63 1.31
N ASP A 147 2.88 19.93 1.44
CA ASP A 147 3.89 21.00 1.34
C ASP A 147 5.00 20.81 2.37
N GLY A 148 6.25 20.95 1.93
CA GLY A 148 7.43 20.75 2.79
C GLY A 148 7.77 19.29 3.08
N SER A 149 7.14 18.32 2.40
CA SER A 149 7.52 16.91 2.52
C SER A 149 8.99 16.68 2.15
N PRO A 150 9.71 15.82 2.90
CA PRO A 150 11.06 15.39 2.55
C PRO A 150 11.13 14.69 1.18
N ALA A 151 10.02 14.10 0.71
CA ALA A 151 9.92 13.56 -0.64
C ALA A 151 9.09 14.51 -1.50
N LYS A 152 9.73 15.09 -2.52
CA LYS A 152 9.03 15.98 -3.47
C LYS A 152 8.15 15.15 -4.41
N PRO A 153 7.05 15.72 -4.95
CA PRO A 153 6.22 15.08 -5.97
C PRO A 153 6.91 15.11 -7.34
N ASP A 154 8.12 14.56 -7.44
CA ASP A 154 8.88 14.44 -8.68
C ASP A 154 8.63 13.09 -9.37
N TRP A 155 9.09 12.98 -10.62
CA TRP A 155 8.93 11.76 -11.44
C TRP A 155 9.51 10.52 -10.78
N MET A 156 10.60 10.65 -10.03
CA MET A 156 11.20 9.53 -9.32
C MET A 156 10.32 9.07 -8.15
N ASN A 157 9.76 10.00 -7.37
CA ASN A 157 8.90 9.64 -6.26
C ASN A 157 7.55 9.07 -6.68
N LEU A 158 6.90 9.72 -7.63
CA LEU A 158 5.61 9.30 -8.16
C LEU A 158 5.74 8.07 -9.05
N GLY A 159 6.77 7.98 -9.89
CA GLY A 159 7.04 6.80 -10.72
C GLY A 159 7.28 5.54 -9.88
N ASN A 160 8.11 5.63 -8.83
CA ASN A 160 8.40 4.50 -7.95
C ASN A 160 7.18 4.04 -7.12
N SER A 161 6.13 4.87 -7.01
CA SER A 161 4.87 4.47 -6.40
C SER A 161 4.02 3.58 -7.32
N VAL A 162 4.15 3.73 -8.64
CA VAL A 162 3.39 2.95 -9.62
C VAL A 162 3.96 1.54 -9.77
N VAL A 163 5.28 1.38 -9.64
CA VAL A 163 5.97 0.09 -9.84
C VAL A 163 5.38 -1.04 -8.97
N PRO A 164 5.18 -0.87 -7.64
CA PRO A 164 4.50 -1.88 -6.82
C PRO A 164 3.09 -2.25 -7.35
N SER A 165 2.29 -1.27 -7.76
CA SER A 165 0.94 -1.54 -8.28
C SER A 165 0.95 -2.33 -9.59
N LEU A 166 1.95 -2.10 -10.45
CA LEU A 166 2.13 -2.91 -11.67
C LEU A 166 2.57 -4.33 -11.36
N LEU A 167 3.46 -4.52 -10.38
CA LEU A 167 3.83 -5.86 -9.91
C LEU A 167 2.65 -6.61 -9.29
N ALA A 168 1.83 -5.91 -8.50
CA ALA A 168 0.60 -6.47 -7.97
C ALA A 168 -0.35 -6.93 -9.10
N TRP A 169 -0.55 -6.10 -10.12
CA TRP A 169 -1.35 -6.48 -11.28
C TRP A 169 -0.76 -7.69 -12.02
N LEU A 170 0.55 -7.73 -12.23
CA LEU A 170 1.23 -8.86 -12.87
C LEU A 170 1.08 -10.15 -12.06
N ALA A 171 1.17 -10.09 -10.74
CA ALA A 171 0.95 -11.24 -9.86
C ALA A 171 -0.45 -11.85 -10.02
N LEU A 172 -1.46 -11.02 -10.26
CA LEU A 172 -2.85 -11.46 -10.49
C LEU A 172 -3.04 -12.10 -11.87
N LEU A 173 -2.23 -11.74 -12.86
CA LEU A 173 -2.24 -12.38 -14.19
C LEU A 173 -1.68 -13.80 -14.14
N CYS A 174 -0.80 -14.12 -13.19
CA CYS A 174 -0.27 -15.46 -12.93
C CYS A 174 -1.30 -16.39 -12.25
N ARG A 175 -2.57 -16.36 -12.67
CA ARG A 175 -3.65 -17.14 -12.07
C ARG A 175 -3.43 -18.65 -12.18
N ASP A 176 -2.93 -19.10 -13.32
CA ASP A 176 -2.73 -20.53 -13.59
C ASP A 176 -1.52 -21.10 -12.83
N ASN A 177 -0.59 -20.23 -12.40
CA ASN A 177 0.57 -20.63 -11.62
C ASN A 177 0.74 -19.77 -10.38
N VAL A 178 0.12 -20.20 -9.29
CA VAL A 178 0.19 -19.53 -7.98
C VAL A 178 1.64 -19.33 -7.49
N ALA A 179 2.59 -20.17 -7.92
CA ALA A 179 3.98 -20.01 -7.53
C ALA A 179 4.59 -18.75 -8.14
N GLU A 180 4.37 -18.51 -9.44
CA GLU A 180 4.83 -17.30 -10.13
C GLU A 180 4.18 -16.06 -9.52
N GLY A 181 2.86 -16.10 -9.28
CA GLY A 181 2.15 -15.01 -8.62
C GLY A 181 2.73 -14.67 -7.24
N ALA A 182 3.02 -15.69 -6.43
CA ALA A 182 3.66 -15.51 -5.12
C ALA A 182 5.07 -14.90 -5.23
N PHE A 183 5.89 -15.34 -6.19
CA PHE A 183 7.21 -14.75 -6.43
C PHE A 183 7.11 -13.26 -6.80
N VAL A 184 6.17 -12.90 -7.69
CA VAL A 184 5.95 -11.49 -8.07
C VAL A 184 5.50 -10.66 -6.86
N VAL A 185 4.63 -11.19 -6.00
CA VAL A 185 4.23 -10.52 -4.75
C VAL A 185 5.43 -10.33 -3.81
N ILE A 186 6.27 -11.35 -3.62
CA ILE A 186 7.49 -11.26 -2.79
C ILE A 186 8.41 -10.16 -3.34
N MET A 187 8.61 -10.10 -4.66
CA MET A 187 9.39 -9.05 -5.30
C MET A 187 8.77 -7.67 -5.09
N GLY A 188 7.45 -7.54 -5.23
CA GLY A 188 6.74 -6.27 -4.99
C GLY A 188 6.80 -5.77 -3.55
N LEU A 189 6.70 -6.69 -2.58
CA LEU A 189 6.86 -6.41 -1.15
C LEU A 189 8.30 -5.97 -0.84
N GLY A 190 9.29 -6.70 -1.36
CA GLY A 190 10.70 -6.38 -1.20
C GLY A 190 11.08 -5.04 -1.81
N LEU A 191 10.59 -4.75 -3.02
CA LEU A 191 10.83 -3.48 -3.71
C LEU A 191 10.18 -2.31 -2.97
N SER A 192 8.93 -2.46 -2.51
CA SER A 192 8.27 -1.44 -1.70
C SER A 192 9.03 -1.16 -0.40
N LEU A 193 9.49 -2.22 0.28
CA LEU A 193 10.32 -2.07 1.49
C LEU A 193 11.63 -1.36 1.16
N HIS A 194 12.29 -1.74 0.07
CA HIS A 194 13.53 -1.08 -0.35
C HIS A 194 13.31 0.42 -0.56
N TYR A 195 12.24 0.82 -1.28
CA TYR A 195 11.89 2.22 -1.46
C TYR A 195 11.63 2.94 -0.14
N ASP A 196 10.86 2.34 0.77
CA ASP A 196 10.56 2.89 2.10
C ASP A 196 11.84 3.13 2.94
N LEU A 197 12.86 2.28 2.76
CA LEU A 197 14.13 2.38 3.48
C LEU A 197 15.11 3.38 2.84
N THR A 198 15.28 3.35 1.52
CA THR A 198 16.35 4.08 0.81
C THR A 198 15.94 5.44 0.26
N LEU A 199 14.71 5.57 -0.26
CA LEU A 199 14.30 6.77 -0.99
C LEU A 199 13.58 7.80 -0.13
N LEU A 200 13.27 7.46 1.13
CA LEU A 200 12.51 8.31 2.04
C LEU A 200 13.32 8.56 3.32
N PRO A 201 14.23 9.55 3.34
CA PRO A 201 14.94 9.96 4.56
C PRO A 201 14.00 10.49 5.65
N GLY A 202 12.76 10.86 5.30
CA GLY A 202 11.79 11.47 6.21
C GLY A 202 10.92 10.52 7.03
N TYR A 203 10.96 9.20 6.81
CA TYR A 203 10.13 8.30 7.60
C TYR A 203 10.67 8.07 9.02
N PRO A 204 9.79 8.10 10.03
CA PRO A 204 10.19 7.84 11.39
C PRO A 204 10.69 6.40 11.53
N ALA A 205 11.68 6.19 12.40
CA ALA A 205 12.34 4.89 12.56
C ALA A 205 11.37 3.75 12.91
N TRP A 206 10.31 4.05 13.68
CA TRP A 206 9.27 3.08 14.03
C TRP A 206 8.52 2.56 12.80
N PHE A 207 8.26 3.40 11.80
CA PHE A 207 7.53 3.02 10.59
C PHE A 207 8.40 2.10 9.71
N LYS A 208 9.69 2.45 9.57
CA LYS A 208 10.67 1.61 8.85
C LYS A 208 10.78 0.23 9.51
N ALA A 209 10.95 0.18 10.83
CA ALA A 209 11.04 -1.08 11.57
C ALA A 209 9.76 -1.93 11.41
N MET A 210 8.60 -1.29 11.53
CA MET A 210 7.30 -1.94 11.34
C MET A 210 7.16 -2.53 9.94
N ARG A 211 7.44 -1.74 8.90
CA ARG A 211 7.41 -2.22 7.51
C ARG A 211 8.35 -3.39 7.28
N THR A 212 9.57 -3.35 7.83
CA THR A 212 10.50 -4.47 7.71
C THR A 212 9.93 -5.75 8.33
N VAL A 213 9.40 -5.69 9.55
CA VAL A 213 8.83 -6.87 10.23
C VAL A 213 7.61 -7.42 9.47
N LEU A 214 6.67 -6.55 9.07
CA LEU A 214 5.48 -6.99 8.34
C LEU A 214 5.85 -7.64 7.00
N THR A 215 6.77 -7.04 6.24
CA THR A 215 7.23 -7.59 4.95
C THR A 215 7.96 -8.92 5.13
N LEU A 216 8.80 -9.05 6.16
CA LEU A 216 9.48 -10.31 6.47
C LEU A 216 8.47 -11.41 6.78
N VAL A 217 7.52 -11.18 7.70
CA VAL A 217 6.52 -12.18 8.07
C VAL A 217 5.64 -12.57 6.88
N ALA A 218 5.18 -11.59 6.08
CA ALA A 218 4.42 -11.85 4.87
C ALA A 218 5.20 -12.69 3.84
N THR A 219 6.49 -12.37 3.65
CA THR A 219 7.38 -13.10 2.74
C THR A 219 7.60 -14.53 3.21
N PHE A 220 7.91 -14.75 4.49
CA PHE A 220 8.05 -16.09 5.05
C PHE A 220 6.76 -16.90 4.92
N SER A 221 5.60 -16.27 5.08
CA SER A 221 4.31 -16.93 4.90
C SER A 221 4.06 -17.39 3.47
N LEU A 222 4.40 -16.55 2.49
CA LEU A 222 4.33 -16.93 1.07
C LEU A 222 5.31 -18.06 0.75
N VAL A 223 6.55 -17.99 1.26
CA VAL A 223 7.54 -19.06 1.09
C VAL A 223 7.07 -20.37 1.72
N ALA A 224 6.46 -20.34 2.91
CA ALA A 224 5.88 -21.52 3.54
C ALA A 224 4.78 -22.15 2.68
N THR A 225 3.96 -21.33 2.03
CA THR A 225 2.91 -21.79 1.11
C THR A 225 3.50 -22.47 -0.12
N LEU A 226 4.59 -21.91 -0.67
CA LEU A 226 5.33 -22.52 -1.77
C LEU A 226 6.01 -23.84 -1.38
N ALA A 227 6.51 -23.93 -0.15
CA ALA A 227 7.07 -25.17 0.38
C ALA A 227 5.97 -26.23 0.53
N LEU A 228 4.81 -25.89 1.10
CA LEU A 228 3.67 -26.81 1.23
C LEU A 228 3.16 -27.31 -0.12
N LYS A 229 3.18 -26.47 -1.17
CA LYS A 229 2.88 -26.91 -2.55
C LYS A 229 3.80 -28.05 -3.02
N LYS A 230 5.05 -28.11 -2.54
CA LYS A 230 6.03 -29.15 -2.91
C LYS A 230 5.89 -30.43 -2.09
N PHE A 231 5.46 -30.33 -0.85
CA PHE A 231 5.42 -31.46 0.10
C PHE A 231 4.03 -32.09 0.24
N CYS A 232 2.95 -31.36 0.02
CA CYS A 232 1.59 -31.85 0.27
C CYS A 232 0.85 -32.22 -1.03
N PRO A 233 -0.03 -33.24 -0.99
CA PRO A 233 -0.90 -33.57 -2.11
C PRO A 233 -1.93 -32.44 -2.34
N GLU A 234 -2.22 -32.18 -3.62
CA GLU A 234 -3.19 -31.16 -4.03
C GLU A 234 -4.63 -31.64 -3.80
N LYS A 235 -5.46 -30.79 -3.18
CA LYS A 235 -6.90 -31.02 -3.00
C LYS A 235 -7.70 -29.80 -3.43
N GLN A 236 -8.80 -30.05 -4.14
CA GLN A 236 -9.74 -29.03 -4.58
C GLN A 236 -10.77 -28.76 -3.47
N ILE A 237 -11.12 -27.50 -3.20
CA ILE A 237 -12.11 -27.15 -2.16
C ILE A 237 -13.49 -27.75 -2.48
N LYS A 238 -13.82 -27.94 -3.77
CA LYS A 238 -15.10 -28.50 -4.22
C LYS A 238 -15.37 -29.91 -3.71
N GLU A 239 -14.33 -30.69 -3.42
CA GLU A 239 -14.44 -32.06 -2.89
C GLU A 239 -14.85 -32.09 -1.41
N LEU A 240 -14.68 -30.98 -0.66
CA LEU A 240 -15.10 -30.87 0.75
C LEU A 240 -16.57 -30.50 0.91
N GLN A 241 -17.24 -30.09 -0.17
CA GLN A 241 -18.65 -29.68 -0.16
C GLN A 241 -19.61 -30.82 -0.56
N LYS A 242 -19.09 -32.04 -0.71
CA LYS A 242 -19.84 -33.24 -1.12
C LYS A 242 -19.84 -34.27 -0.01
#